data_AF-A0A2P5EQW7-F1
#
_entry.id   AF-A0A2P5EQW7-F1
#
_cell.length_a   1.000
_cell.length_b   1.000
_cell.length_c   1.000
_cell.angle_alpha   90.00
_cell.angle_beta   90.00
_cell.angle_gamma   90.00
#
_symmetry.space_group_name_H-M   'P 1'
#
loop_
_entity.id
_entity.type
_entity.pdbx_description
1 polymer ?
#
loop_
_entity_poly.entity_id
_entity_poly.type
_entity_poly.pdbx_seq_one_letter_code
_entity_poly.pdbx_strand_id
1 'polypeptide(L)' 'VGVGPVPRVAVVVFLLRGKTVLLGKRRSSIVQSTFAFPGGHLEFGHF' A
#
# COMPACT_ATOMS: atom_id res chain seq x y z
N VAL A 1 11.28 -11.40 26.62
CA VAL A 1 11.30 -11.59 25.15
C VAL A 1 10.95 -10.26 24.53
N GLY A 2 11.94 -9.53 24.01
CA GLY A 2 11.75 -8.17 23.51
C GLY A 2 10.80 -8.15 22.31
N VAL A 3 9.82 -7.26 22.32
CA VAL A 3 8.84 -7.13 21.23
C VAL A 3 9.55 -6.47 20.04
N GLY A 4 9.98 -7.28 19.08
CA GLY A 4 10.43 -6.78 17.78
C GLY A 4 9.32 -6.02 17.05
N PRO A 5 9.63 -5.33 15.94
CA PRO A 5 8.61 -4.60 15.18
C PRO A 5 7.44 -5.50 14.79
N VAL A 6 6.22 -5.05 15.09
CA VAL A 6 5.00 -5.79 14.81
C VAL A 6 4.64 -5.62 13.32
N PRO A 7 4.43 -6.72 12.57
CA PRO A 7 3.98 -6.63 11.18
C PRO A 7 2.67 -5.85 11.05
N ARG A 8 2.58 -5.00 10.01
CA ARG A 8 1.37 -4.22 9.66
C ARG A 8 0.79 -4.78 8.37
N VAL A 9 -0.53 -4.79 8.26
CA VAL A 9 -1.24 -5.26 7.05
C VAL A 9 -1.62 -4.06 6.18
N ALA A 10 -1.34 -4.17 4.89
CA ALA A 10 -1.75 -3.20 3.88
C ALA A 10 -2.58 -3.89 2.81
N VAL A 11 -3.61 -3.19 2.32
CA VAL A 11 -4.39 -3.60 1.15
C VAL A 11 -3.99 -2.73 -0.02
N VAL A 12 -3.68 -3.36 -1.16
CA VAL A 12 -3.33 -2.69 -2.42
C VAL A 12 -4.32 -3.06 -3.50
N VAL A 13 -4.63 -2.12 -4.39
CA VAL A 13 -5.63 -2.28 -5.43
C VAL A 13 -4.97 -2.22 -6.81
N PHE A 14 -5.21 -3.26 -7.62
CA PHE A 14 -4.87 -3.28 -9.04
C PHE A 14 -6.07 -2.76 -9.83
N LEU A 15 -6.07 -1.48 -10.19
CA LEU A 15 -7.10 -0.92 -11.05
C LEU A 15 -6.76 -1.19 -12.53
N LEU A 16 -7.55 -2.03 -13.19
CA LEU A 16 -7.32 -2.46 -14.57
C LEU A 16 -8.11 -1.59 -15.56
N ARG A 17 -7.46 -1.19 -16.66
CA ARG A 17 -8.13 -0.62 -17.85
C ARG A 17 -7.53 -1.25 -19.11
N GLY A 18 -8.20 -2.28 -19.63
CA GLY A 18 -7.67 -3.05 -20.75
C GLY A 18 -6.31 -3.67 -20.40
N LYS A 19 -5.25 -3.24 -21.08
CA LYS A 19 -3.86 -3.70 -20.84
C LYS A 19 -3.06 -2.79 -19.90
N THR A 20 -3.66 -1.78 -19.29
CA THR A 20 -2.97 -0.84 -18.39
C THR A 20 -3.45 -0.96 -16.94
N VAL A 21 -2.60 -0.52 -16.02
CA VAL A 21 -2.88 -0.46 -14.58
C VAL A 21 -2.63 0.94 -14.02
N LEU A 22 -3.38 1.34 -13.00
CA LEU A 22 -3.15 2.59 -12.30
C LEU A 22 -1.94 2.49 -11.35
N LEU A 23 -0.98 3.39 -11.54
CA LEU A 23 0.15 3.61 -10.64
C LEU A 23 0.25 5.08 -10.28
N GLY A 24 0.66 5.36 -9.04
CA GLY A 24 0.97 6.72 -8.57
C GLY A 24 2.42 6.84 -8.13
N LYS A 25 3.08 7.96 -8.43
CA LYS A 25 4.41 8.26 -7.89
C LYS A 25 4.27 8.67 -6.43
N ARG A 26 4.88 7.91 -5.52
CA ARG A 26 4.75 8.14 -4.07
C ARG A 26 5.44 9.43 -3.62
N ARG A 27 4.74 10.18 -2.76
CA ARG A 27 5.29 11.29 -1.94
C ARG A 27 5.20 10.89 -0.46
N SER A 28 6.07 10.00 -0.02
CA SER A 28 6.04 9.36 1.31
C SER A 28 7.45 9.13 1.85
N SER A 29 7.61 9.08 3.17
CA SER A 29 8.88 8.76 3.83
C SER A 29 9.38 7.33 3.55
N ILE A 30 8.47 6.45 3.13
CA ILE A 30 8.76 5.06 2.79
C ILE A 30 8.67 4.91 1.26
N VAL A 31 9.77 4.50 0.64
CA VAL A 31 9.87 4.28 -0.81
C VAL A 31 9.41 5.52 -1.61
N GLN A 32 10.12 6.63 -1.36
CA GLN A 32 9.86 7.92 -2.01
C GLN A 32 10.11 7.86 -3.52
N SER A 33 9.31 8.60 -4.30
CA SER A 33 9.50 8.79 -5.73
C SER A 33 9.42 7.54 -6.62
N THR A 34 9.02 6.39 -6.09
CA THR A 34 8.72 5.19 -6.90
C THR A 34 7.26 5.14 -7.32
N PHE A 35 6.98 4.47 -8.44
CA PHE A 35 5.61 4.13 -8.83
C PHE A 35 5.11 2.94 -8.00
N ALA A 36 3.92 3.08 -7.40
CA ALA A 36 3.29 2.03 -6.63
C ALA A 36 1.78 1.98 -6.89
N PHE A 37 1.17 0.85 -6.55
CA PHE A 37 -0.29 0.70 -6.57
C PHE A 37 -0.94 1.56 -5.49
N PRO A 38 -2.17 2.07 -5.74
CA PRO A 38 -2.97 2.68 -4.70
C PRO A 38 -3.28 1.66 -3.60
N GLY A 39 -3.26 2.11 -2.35
CA GLY A 39 -3.47 1.24 -1.19
C GLY A 39 -3.23 1.96 0.13
N GLY A 40 -3.42 1.24 1.22
CA GLY A 40 -3.32 1.78 2.58
C GLY A 40 -3.31 0.69 3.65
N HIS A 41 -3.26 1.11 4.91
CA HIS A 41 -3.35 0.19 6.04
C HIS A 41 -4.75 -0.44 6.11
N LEU A 42 -4.82 -1.70 6.54
CA LEU A 42 -6.08 -2.29 6.96
C LEU A 42 -6.45 -1.74 8.34
N GLU A 43 -7.59 -1.07 8.42
CA GLU A 43 -8.14 -0.56 9.68
C GLU A 43 -9.08 -1.60 10.32
N PHE A 44 -9.13 -1.62 11.66
CA PHE A 44 -9.99 -2.55 12.40
C PHE A 44 -11.45 -2.08 12.35
N GLY A 45 -12.39 -2.97 12.00
CA GLY A 45 -13.83 -2.68 12.02
C GLY A 45 -14.48 -2.34 10.67
N HIS A 46 -13.78 -2.53 9.54
CA HIS A 46 -14.40 -2.45 8.22
C HIS A 46 -15.06 -3.79 7.85
N PHE A 47 -16.40 -3.79 7.78
CA PHE A 47 -17.25 -4.89 7.31
C PHE A 47 -18.00 -4.45 6.05
#